data_AF-A0A1F8DGS0-F1
#
_entry.id   AF-A0A1F8DGS0-F1
#
_cell.length_a   1.000
_cell.length_b   1.000
_cell.length_c   1.000
_cell.angle_alpha   90.00
_cell.angle_beta   90.00
_cell.angle_gamma   90.00
#
_symmetry.space_group_name_H-M   'P 1'
#
loop_
_entity.id
_entity.type
_entity.pdbx_description
1 polymer ?
#
loop_
_entity_poly.entity_id
_entity_poly.type
_entity_poly.pdbx_seq_one_letter_code
_entity_poly.pdbx_strand_id
1 'polypeptide(L)'
;MSPKSKRKKIVIDKVLAEIDQRPFIQTLTTIVSEVSPSTNLARVNSVLKYAVRCACLLDLYAETANPVYAEELQKQRSMFYEEVPEGFHSELEKVEDSVKSFFDYEKTLISRIKSGDKFSENDIKTYLAGKSGDNLFYGRLLELLVPEWKLTRELQIQTILFDIGKDLADYREDVVNGLPNVLVMCLSSRIDRGRIIQLAQELKDEALASQNIAASPTLVKAIGHNCNLIVERVNKS
;
A
#
# COMPACT_ATOMS: atom_id res chain seq x y z
N MET A 1 -18.83 -8.36 -31.76
CA MET A 1 -17.95 -7.46 -30.97
C MET A 1 -17.34 -6.40 -31.87
N SER A 2 -17.50 -5.11 -31.52
CA SER A 2 -16.91 -3.99 -32.27
C SER A 2 -15.38 -3.94 -32.13
N PRO A 3 -14.63 -3.34 -33.08
CA PRO A 3 -13.18 -3.20 -32.99
C PRO A 3 -12.70 -2.50 -31.70
N LYS A 4 -13.47 -1.51 -31.21
CA LYS A 4 -13.23 -0.84 -29.92
C LYS A 4 -13.39 -1.80 -28.73
N SER A 5 -14.39 -2.70 -28.76
CA SER A 5 -14.57 -3.71 -27.70
C SER A 5 -13.44 -4.74 -27.66
N LYS A 6 -12.89 -5.13 -28.83
CA LYS A 6 -11.74 -6.05 -28.90
C LYS A 6 -10.48 -5.42 -28.31
N ARG A 7 -10.19 -4.16 -28.64
CA ARG A 7 -9.02 -3.46 -28.12
C ARG A 7 -9.09 -3.23 -26.60
N LYS A 8 -10.27 -2.90 -26.07
CA LYS A 8 -10.50 -2.80 -24.62
C LYS A 8 -10.19 -4.12 -23.90
N LYS A 9 -10.70 -5.23 -24.44
CA LYS A 9 -10.48 -6.57 -23.88
C LYS A 9 -8.98 -6.93 -23.82
N ILE A 10 -8.24 -6.69 -24.90
CA ILE A 10 -6.78 -6.97 -24.95
C ILE A 10 -6.01 -6.20 -23.86
N VAL A 11 -6.37 -4.94 -23.62
CA VAL A 11 -5.70 -4.12 -22.58
C VAL A 11 -6.00 -4.68 -21.18
N ILE A 12 -7.25 -5.01 -20.90
CA ILE A 12 -7.64 -5.58 -19.61
C ILE A 12 -7.00 -6.95 -19.38
N ASP A 13 -7.04 -7.85 -20.35
CA ASP A 13 -6.44 -9.18 -20.24
C ASP A 13 -4.93 -9.08 -19.92
N LYS A 14 -4.24 -8.12 -20.54
CA LYS A 14 -2.83 -7.84 -20.25
C LYS A 14 -2.62 -7.34 -18.82
N VAL A 15 -3.42 -6.38 -18.36
CA VAL A 15 -3.34 -5.85 -16.99
C VAL A 15 -3.58 -6.96 -15.96
N LEU A 16 -4.60 -7.80 -16.16
CA LEU A 16 -4.89 -8.92 -15.27
C LEU A 16 -3.74 -9.94 -15.23
N ALA A 17 -3.12 -10.24 -16.39
CA ALA A 17 -1.97 -11.13 -16.44
C ALA A 17 -0.75 -10.57 -15.70
N GLU A 18 -0.51 -9.26 -15.77
CA GLU A 18 0.55 -8.59 -15.02
C GLU A 18 0.28 -8.62 -13.51
N ILE A 19 -0.98 -8.44 -13.09
CA ILE A 19 -1.38 -8.54 -11.68
C ILE A 19 -1.16 -9.97 -11.17
N ASP A 20 -1.54 -10.99 -11.94
CA ASP A 20 -1.39 -12.40 -11.57
C ASP A 20 0.07 -12.84 -11.35
N GLN A 21 1.01 -12.14 -11.98
CA GLN A 21 2.45 -12.39 -11.86
C GLN A 21 3.09 -11.64 -10.70
N ARG A 22 2.32 -10.90 -9.89
CA ARG A 22 2.87 -10.17 -8.76
C ARG A 22 3.50 -11.14 -7.75
N PRO A 23 4.73 -10.89 -7.28
CA PRO A 23 5.41 -11.75 -6.31
C PRO A 23 4.59 -12.00 -5.05
N PHE A 24 3.78 -11.02 -4.63
CA PHE A 24 2.91 -11.11 -3.47
C PHE A 24 1.96 -12.35 -3.51
N ILE A 25 1.31 -12.61 -4.64
CA ILE A 25 0.40 -13.76 -4.80
C ILE A 25 1.19 -15.08 -4.64
N GLN A 26 2.37 -15.12 -5.26
CA GLN A 26 3.24 -16.29 -5.19
C GLN A 26 3.76 -16.52 -3.76
N THR A 27 4.21 -15.46 -3.08
CA THR A 27 4.66 -15.52 -1.69
C THR A 27 3.57 -16.05 -0.77
N LEU A 28 2.34 -15.50 -0.83
CA LEU A 28 1.24 -15.98 0.01
C LEU A 28 0.89 -17.45 -0.30
N THR A 29 0.85 -17.83 -1.58
CA THR A 29 0.57 -19.21 -1.98
C THR A 29 1.64 -20.18 -1.46
N THR A 30 2.92 -19.81 -1.53
CA THR A 30 4.03 -20.59 -0.98
C THR A 30 3.88 -20.74 0.53
N ILE A 31 3.63 -19.65 1.26
CA ILE A 31 3.43 -19.72 2.72
C ILE A 31 2.26 -20.66 3.06
N VAL A 32 1.14 -20.58 2.33
CA VAL A 32 0.00 -21.49 2.53
C VAL A 32 0.43 -22.96 2.35
N SER A 33 1.25 -23.26 1.34
CA SER A 33 1.73 -24.63 1.11
C SER A 33 2.61 -25.17 2.23
N GLU A 34 3.34 -24.29 2.92
CA GLU A 34 4.19 -24.66 4.06
C GLU A 34 3.37 -24.83 5.35
N VAL A 35 2.41 -23.93 5.62
CA VAL A 35 1.62 -23.97 6.86
C VAL A 35 0.47 -24.97 6.82
N SER A 36 -0.05 -25.29 5.63
CA SER A 36 -1.14 -26.26 5.43
C SER A 36 -0.93 -27.07 4.14
N PRO A 37 -0.02 -28.07 4.15
CA PRO A 37 0.33 -28.84 2.94
C PRO A 37 -0.84 -29.62 2.30
N SER A 38 -1.91 -29.88 3.06
CA SER A 38 -3.12 -30.57 2.58
C SER A 38 -4.15 -29.64 1.96
N THR A 39 -3.96 -28.32 2.05
CA THR A 39 -4.88 -27.33 1.50
C THR A 39 -4.94 -27.42 -0.03
N ASN A 40 -6.12 -27.21 -0.61
CA ASN A 40 -6.27 -27.06 -2.05
C ASN A 40 -5.65 -25.72 -2.53
N LEU A 41 -4.35 -25.75 -2.81
CA LEU A 41 -3.58 -24.58 -3.23
C LEU A 41 -4.10 -23.93 -4.52
N ALA A 42 -4.66 -24.72 -5.44
CA ALA A 42 -5.23 -24.18 -6.68
C ALA A 42 -6.41 -23.25 -6.40
N ARG A 43 -7.29 -23.64 -5.47
CA ARG A 43 -8.42 -22.81 -5.03
C ARG A 43 -7.94 -21.56 -4.30
N VAL A 44 -7.02 -21.72 -3.34
CA VAL A 44 -6.47 -20.55 -2.59
C VAL A 44 -5.81 -19.56 -3.53
N ASN A 45 -4.98 -20.04 -4.48
CA ASN A 45 -4.35 -19.19 -5.48
C ASN A 45 -5.37 -18.46 -6.37
N SER A 46 -6.43 -19.15 -6.79
CA SER A 46 -7.52 -18.56 -7.58
C SER A 46 -8.20 -17.42 -6.83
N VAL A 47 -8.61 -17.67 -5.58
CA VAL A 47 -9.28 -16.67 -4.75
C VAL A 47 -8.37 -15.47 -4.44
N LEU A 48 -7.09 -15.72 -4.12
CA LEU A 48 -6.09 -14.66 -3.92
C LEU A 48 -5.92 -13.80 -5.17
N LYS A 49 -5.88 -14.40 -6.37
CA LYS A 49 -5.78 -13.65 -7.63
C LYS A 49 -6.97 -12.70 -7.79
N TYR A 50 -8.20 -13.17 -7.59
CA TYR A 50 -9.37 -12.29 -7.69
C TYR A 50 -9.32 -11.15 -6.67
N ALA A 51 -8.95 -11.43 -5.42
CA ALA A 51 -8.81 -10.41 -4.39
C ALA A 51 -7.78 -9.33 -4.78
N VAL A 52 -6.58 -9.74 -5.19
CA VAL A 52 -5.49 -8.83 -5.58
C VAL A 52 -5.84 -8.05 -6.85
N ARG A 53 -6.51 -8.69 -7.83
CA ARG A 53 -7.05 -7.99 -9.01
C ARG A 53 -8.05 -6.92 -8.62
N CYS A 54 -8.95 -7.19 -7.68
CA CYS A 54 -9.91 -6.19 -7.20
C CYS A 54 -9.19 -4.97 -6.61
N ALA A 55 -8.21 -5.18 -5.73
CA ALA A 55 -7.43 -4.08 -5.16
C ALA A 55 -6.72 -3.26 -6.25
N CYS A 56 -5.98 -3.93 -7.15
CA CYS A 56 -5.24 -3.25 -8.22
C CYS A 56 -6.16 -2.52 -9.22
N LEU A 57 -7.32 -3.07 -9.56
CA LEU A 57 -8.28 -2.42 -10.46
C LEU A 57 -8.95 -1.21 -9.80
N LEU A 58 -9.19 -1.27 -8.49
CA LEU A 58 -9.70 -0.13 -7.72
C LEU A 58 -8.68 1.02 -7.73
N ASP A 59 -7.40 0.72 -7.49
CA ASP A 59 -6.32 1.71 -7.54
C ASP A 59 -6.22 2.33 -8.94
N LEU A 60 -6.15 1.50 -9.99
CA LEU A 60 -6.10 1.98 -11.37
C LEU A 60 -7.32 2.84 -11.74
N TYR A 61 -8.50 2.51 -11.23
CA TYR A 61 -9.69 3.32 -11.42
C TYR A 61 -9.60 4.66 -10.67
N ALA A 62 -9.14 4.64 -9.41
CA ALA A 62 -8.98 5.85 -8.61
C ALA A 62 -7.97 6.83 -9.23
N GLU A 63 -6.88 6.31 -9.81
CA GLU A 63 -5.84 7.11 -10.46
C GLU A 63 -6.26 7.67 -11.82
N THR A 64 -7.01 6.90 -12.62
CA THR A 64 -7.27 7.23 -14.04
C THR A 64 -8.70 7.67 -14.34
N ALA A 65 -9.63 7.44 -13.41
CA ALA A 65 -11.08 7.56 -13.62
C ALA A 65 -11.61 6.79 -14.86
N ASN A 66 -10.88 5.80 -15.36
CA ASN A 66 -11.27 5.06 -16.56
C ASN A 66 -12.35 4.01 -16.21
N PRO A 67 -13.58 4.14 -16.73
CA PRO A 67 -14.71 3.29 -16.33
C PRO A 67 -14.51 1.81 -16.68
N VAL A 68 -13.60 1.49 -17.61
CA VAL A 68 -13.29 0.09 -17.96
C VAL A 68 -12.71 -0.67 -16.76
N TYR A 69 -11.92 -0.01 -15.90
CA TYR A 69 -11.38 -0.65 -14.69
C TYR A 69 -12.46 -0.86 -13.63
N ALA A 70 -13.41 0.06 -13.50
CA ALA A 70 -14.55 -0.11 -12.59
C ALA A 70 -15.49 -1.24 -13.05
N GLU A 71 -15.78 -1.34 -14.34
CA GLU A 71 -16.56 -2.45 -14.91
C GLU A 71 -15.87 -3.79 -14.67
N GLU A 72 -14.55 -3.86 -14.88
CA GLU A 72 -13.80 -5.09 -14.67
C GLU A 72 -13.67 -5.45 -13.20
N LEU A 73 -13.48 -4.46 -12.32
CA LEU A 73 -13.49 -4.64 -10.87
C LEU A 73 -14.74 -5.38 -10.40
N GLN A 74 -15.93 -4.97 -10.87
CA GLN A 74 -17.18 -5.63 -10.49
C GLN A 74 -17.26 -7.09 -10.96
N LYS A 75 -16.72 -7.40 -12.14
CA LYS A 75 -16.65 -8.79 -12.62
C LYS A 75 -15.71 -9.62 -11.76
N GLN A 76 -14.50 -9.13 -11.50
CA GLN A 76 -13.53 -9.85 -10.66
C GLN A 76 -14.05 -10.03 -9.23
N ARG A 77 -14.78 -9.04 -8.68
CA ARG A 77 -15.44 -9.14 -7.36
C ARG A 77 -16.54 -10.21 -7.36
N SER A 78 -17.32 -10.31 -8.44
CA SER A 78 -18.35 -11.36 -8.56
C SER A 78 -17.71 -12.75 -8.60
N MET A 79 -16.67 -12.92 -9.42
CA MET A 79 -15.91 -14.18 -9.51
C MET A 79 -15.23 -14.54 -8.17
N PHE A 80 -14.75 -13.56 -7.42
CA PHE A 80 -14.22 -13.76 -6.07
C PHE A 80 -15.27 -14.39 -5.15
N TYR A 81 -16.46 -13.81 -5.05
CA TYR A 81 -17.52 -14.29 -4.15
C TYR A 81 -18.17 -15.60 -4.65
N GLU A 82 -18.09 -15.92 -5.94
CA GLU A 82 -18.47 -17.25 -6.46
C GLU A 82 -17.53 -18.37 -5.97
N GLU A 83 -16.23 -18.08 -5.81
CA GLU A 83 -15.22 -19.06 -5.38
C GLU A 83 -15.10 -19.18 -3.85
N VAL A 84 -15.44 -18.11 -3.12
CA VAL A 84 -15.42 -18.06 -1.66
C VAL A 84 -16.69 -18.70 -1.09
N PRO A 85 -16.60 -19.56 -0.05
CA PRO A 85 -17.79 -20.10 0.62
C PRO A 85 -18.75 -19.00 1.09
N GLU A 86 -20.05 -19.17 0.82
CA GLU A 86 -21.11 -18.19 1.12
C GLU A 86 -21.12 -17.76 2.60
N GLY A 87 -20.85 -18.70 3.51
CA GLY A 87 -20.77 -18.42 4.95
C GLY A 87 -19.69 -17.40 5.36
N PHE A 88 -18.75 -17.07 4.47
CA PHE A 88 -17.66 -16.12 4.70
C PHE A 88 -17.92 -14.74 4.11
N HIS A 89 -18.96 -14.59 3.27
CA HIS A 89 -19.18 -13.38 2.48
C HIS A 89 -19.38 -12.13 3.36
N SER A 90 -20.34 -12.17 4.29
CA SER A 90 -20.64 -11.02 5.15
C SER A 90 -19.45 -10.56 5.99
N GLU A 91 -18.59 -11.49 6.39
CA GLU A 91 -17.40 -11.14 7.14
C GLU A 91 -16.35 -10.44 6.26
N LEU A 92 -16.09 -10.97 5.07
CA LEU A 92 -15.15 -10.37 4.13
C LEU A 92 -15.64 -9.00 3.65
N GLU A 93 -16.94 -8.82 3.43
CA GLU A 93 -17.53 -7.52 3.07
C GLU A 93 -17.31 -6.47 4.16
N LYS A 94 -17.44 -6.83 5.44
CA LYS A 94 -17.15 -5.90 6.55
C LYS A 94 -15.68 -5.46 6.56
N VAL A 95 -14.75 -6.37 6.27
CA VAL A 95 -13.32 -6.01 6.17
C VAL A 95 -13.09 -5.13 4.96
N GLU A 96 -13.71 -5.44 3.81
CA GLU A 96 -13.66 -4.62 2.59
C GLU A 96 -14.13 -3.18 2.86
N ASP A 97 -15.24 -3.00 3.57
CA ASP A 97 -15.77 -1.69 3.93
C ASP A 97 -14.85 -0.92 4.90
N SER A 98 -14.21 -1.62 5.83
CA SER A 98 -13.18 -1.02 6.70
C SER A 98 -11.99 -0.51 5.87
N VAL A 99 -11.53 -1.27 4.87
CA VAL A 99 -10.44 -0.84 3.98
C VAL A 99 -10.87 0.37 3.14
N LYS A 100 -12.10 0.38 2.61
CA LYS A 100 -12.66 1.53 1.89
C LYS A 100 -12.68 2.80 2.74
N SER A 101 -13.10 2.69 3.99
CA SER A 101 -13.16 3.83 4.91
C SER A 101 -11.78 4.48 5.15
N PHE A 102 -10.69 3.70 5.07
CA PHE A 102 -9.34 4.23 5.19
C PHE A 102 -8.93 5.11 4.00
N PHE A 103 -9.35 4.78 2.77
CA PHE A 103 -9.08 5.65 1.62
C PHE A 103 -9.72 7.04 1.77
N ASP A 104 -10.90 7.12 2.39
CA ASP A 104 -11.53 8.41 2.68
C ASP A 104 -10.83 9.17 3.81
N TYR A 105 -10.32 8.45 4.81
CA TYR A 105 -9.41 9.02 5.80
C TYR A 105 -8.13 9.57 5.17
N GLU A 106 -7.53 8.86 4.21
CA GLU A 106 -6.31 9.29 3.51
C GLU A 106 -6.53 10.58 2.71
N LYS A 107 -7.67 10.74 2.03
CA LYS A 107 -8.06 12.02 1.40
C LYS A 107 -8.13 13.17 2.39
N THR A 108 -8.62 12.89 3.60
CA THR A 108 -8.66 13.88 4.69
C THR A 108 -7.24 14.26 5.13
N LEU A 109 -6.33 13.28 5.25
CA LEU A 109 -4.91 13.54 5.54
C LEU A 109 -4.23 14.40 4.48
N ILE A 110 -4.46 14.12 3.18
CA ILE A 110 -3.94 14.94 2.07
C ILE A 110 -4.35 16.40 2.24
N SER A 111 -5.63 16.66 2.51
CA SER A 111 -6.13 18.02 2.71
C SER A 111 -5.44 18.71 3.89
N ARG A 112 -5.34 18.03 5.03
CA ARG A 112 -4.69 18.54 6.24
C ARG A 112 -3.20 18.83 6.01
N ILE A 113 -2.47 17.94 5.35
CA ILE A 113 -1.05 18.11 5.01
C ILE A 113 -0.86 19.33 4.12
N LYS A 114 -1.69 19.50 3.09
CA LYS A 114 -1.59 20.65 2.17
C LYS A 114 -1.89 21.97 2.87
N SER A 115 -2.81 21.98 3.84
CA SER A 115 -3.10 23.14 4.69
C SER A 115 -2.03 23.43 5.74
N GLY A 116 -1.09 22.50 5.97
CA GLY A 116 -0.04 22.66 6.99
C GLY A 116 -0.52 22.36 8.41
N ASP A 117 -1.59 21.60 8.55
CA ASP A 117 -2.12 21.17 9.85
C ASP A 117 -1.09 20.37 10.64
N LYS A 118 -1.21 20.44 11.97
CA LYS A 118 -0.42 19.62 12.89
C LYS A 118 -1.09 18.26 13.06
N PHE A 119 -0.28 17.21 13.09
CA PHE A 119 -0.74 15.85 13.37
C PHE A 119 -0.36 15.42 14.79
N SER A 120 -1.33 14.82 15.48
CA SER A 120 -1.14 14.23 16.81
C SER A 120 -0.51 12.84 16.70
N GLU A 121 -0.02 12.31 17.83
CA GLU A 121 0.44 10.92 17.91
C GLU A 121 -0.68 9.93 17.55
N ASN A 122 -1.94 10.25 17.88
CA ASN A 122 -3.07 9.42 17.53
C ASN A 122 -3.37 9.44 16.03
N ASP A 123 -3.21 10.58 15.36
CA ASP A 123 -3.34 10.66 13.88
C ASP A 123 -2.31 9.75 13.20
N ILE A 124 -1.07 9.78 13.70
CA ILE A 124 0.05 8.98 13.18
C ILE A 124 -0.21 7.48 13.41
N LYS A 125 -0.64 7.09 14.62
CA LYS A 125 -1.02 5.70 14.93
C LYS A 125 -2.17 5.21 14.03
N THR A 126 -3.18 6.04 13.83
CA THR A 126 -4.34 5.72 12.98
C THR A 126 -3.92 5.55 11.52
N TYR A 127 -3.07 6.46 11.03
CA TYR A 127 -2.49 6.35 9.69
C TYR A 127 -1.69 5.06 9.52
N LEU A 128 -0.76 4.75 10.43
CA LEU A 128 0.06 3.53 10.36
C LEU A 128 -0.78 2.25 10.50
N ALA A 129 -1.84 2.26 11.31
CA ALA A 129 -2.70 1.10 11.49
C ALA A 129 -3.58 0.80 10.27
N GLY A 130 -4.00 1.83 9.55
CA GLY A 130 -4.79 1.66 8.32
C GLY A 130 -3.93 1.57 7.05
N LYS A 131 -2.68 2.02 7.09
CA LYS A 131 -1.70 1.77 6.03
C LYS A 131 -1.56 0.26 5.85
N SER A 132 -1.52 -0.17 4.59
CA SER A 132 -1.56 -1.60 4.23
C SER A 132 -2.84 -2.33 4.67
N GLY A 133 -3.98 -1.63 4.82
CA GLY A 133 -5.25 -2.22 5.26
C GLY A 133 -5.77 -3.35 4.36
N ASP A 134 -5.40 -3.37 3.09
CA ASP A 134 -5.64 -4.48 2.17
C ASP A 134 -5.03 -5.82 2.67
N ASN A 135 -3.95 -5.78 3.45
CA ASN A 135 -3.36 -6.98 4.05
C ASN A 135 -4.20 -7.57 5.18
N LEU A 136 -5.00 -6.76 5.88
CA LEU A 136 -5.98 -7.28 6.82
C LEU A 136 -7.05 -8.10 6.09
N PHE A 137 -7.44 -7.65 4.89
CA PHE A 137 -8.34 -8.42 4.05
C PHE A 137 -7.71 -9.75 3.61
N TYR A 138 -6.48 -9.74 3.08
CA TYR A 138 -5.82 -10.98 2.66
C TYR A 138 -5.54 -11.94 3.81
N GLY A 139 -5.09 -11.43 4.96
CA GLY A 139 -4.89 -12.24 6.16
C GLY A 139 -6.20 -12.87 6.63
N ARG A 140 -7.29 -12.08 6.71
CA ARG A 140 -8.58 -12.62 7.12
C ARG A 140 -9.15 -13.64 6.12
N LEU A 141 -9.01 -13.37 4.83
CA LEU A 141 -9.36 -14.30 3.78
C LEU A 141 -8.63 -15.65 3.94
N LEU A 142 -7.32 -15.61 4.24
CA LEU A 142 -6.53 -16.82 4.46
C LEU A 142 -6.91 -17.54 5.75
N GLU A 143 -7.21 -16.84 6.85
CA GLU A 143 -7.74 -17.47 8.07
C GLU A 143 -9.04 -18.24 7.83
N LEU A 144 -9.89 -17.74 6.93
CA LEU A 144 -11.16 -18.37 6.58
C LEU A 144 -10.99 -19.57 5.66
N LEU A 145 -10.07 -19.49 4.68
CA LEU A 145 -9.83 -20.55 3.71
C LEU A 145 -8.88 -21.64 4.22
N VAL A 146 -7.98 -21.29 5.14
CA VAL A 146 -6.89 -22.12 5.64
C VAL A 146 -6.87 -22.01 7.17
N PRO A 147 -7.57 -22.91 7.89
CA PRO A 147 -7.70 -22.81 9.36
C PRO A 147 -6.37 -22.83 10.12
N GLU A 148 -5.32 -23.41 9.54
CA GLU A 148 -3.97 -23.40 10.11
C GLU A 148 -3.24 -22.06 9.95
N TRP A 149 -3.77 -21.13 9.14
CA TRP A 149 -3.20 -19.81 8.97
C TRP A 149 -3.31 -18.99 10.26
N LYS A 150 -2.14 -18.61 10.81
CA LYS A 150 -2.02 -17.78 12.02
C LYS A 150 -1.02 -16.65 11.82
N LEU A 151 -0.87 -16.18 10.59
CA LEU A 151 0.19 -15.25 10.17
C LEU A 151 -0.34 -13.86 9.78
N THR A 152 -1.62 -13.57 10.03
CA THR A 152 -2.25 -12.28 9.66
C THR A 152 -1.54 -11.09 10.31
N ARG A 153 -1.14 -11.22 11.57
CA ARG A 153 -0.44 -10.14 12.29
C ARG A 153 0.98 -9.94 11.77
N GLU A 154 1.69 -11.03 11.52
CA GLU A 154 3.04 -11.04 10.95
C GLU A 154 3.03 -10.40 9.55
N LEU A 155 2.05 -10.77 8.72
CA LEU A 155 1.83 -10.15 7.41
C LEU A 155 1.59 -8.65 7.55
N GLN A 156 0.70 -8.23 8.45
CA GLN A 156 0.42 -6.81 8.68
C GLN A 156 1.68 -6.04 9.11
N ILE A 157 2.44 -6.57 10.07
CA ILE A 157 3.67 -5.93 10.56
C ILE A 157 4.70 -5.82 9.43
N GLN A 158 4.90 -6.90 8.66
CA GLN A 158 5.84 -6.89 7.55
C GLN A 158 5.47 -5.83 6.51
N THR A 159 4.20 -5.70 6.15
CA THR A 159 3.80 -4.70 5.16
C THR A 159 3.92 -3.28 5.71
N ILE A 160 3.52 -3.03 6.96
CA ILE A 160 3.72 -1.70 7.60
C ILE A 160 5.19 -1.31 7.58
N LEU A 161 6.11 -2.24 7.88
CA LEU A 161 7.55 -1.95 7.85
C LEU A 161 8.05 -1.65 6.43
N PHE A 162 7.57 -2.40 5.44
CA PHE A 162 7.90 -2.15 4.03
C PHE A 162 7.38 -0.79 3.56
N ASP A 163 6.17 -0.44 3.96
CA ASP A 163 5.49 0.81 3.66
C ASP A 163 6.13 2.01 4.35
N ILE A 164 6.61 1.86 5.59
CA ILE A 164 7.49 2.85 6.22
C ILE A 164 8.77 3.00 5.40
N GLY A 165 9.37 1.90 4.93
CA GLY A 165 10.53 1.93 4.06
C GLY A 165 10.30 2.72 2.77
N LYS A 166 9.11 2.57 2.16
CA LYS A 166 8.68 3.37 1.00
C LYS A 166 8.49 4.84 1.35
N ASP A 167 7.79 5.16 2.43
CA ASP A 167 7.64 6.55 2.90
C ASP A 167 9.01 7.22 3.10
N LEU A 168 10.03 6.48 3.55
CA LEU A 168 11.41 7.00 3.67
C LEU A 168 12.07 7.22 2.30
N ALA A 169 11.86 6.34 1.33
CA ALA A 169 12.40 6.46 -0.02
C ALA A 169 11.73 7.61 -0.81
N ASP A 170 10.42 7.75 -0.63
CA ASP A 170 9.55 8.66 -1.38
C ASP A 170 9.34 10.00 -0.66
N TYR A 171 9.87 10.16 0.56
CA TYR A 171 9.73 11.34 1.42
C TYR A 171 9.79 12.67 0.67
N ARG A 172 10.78 12.84 -0.20
CA ARG A 172 10.96 14.09 -0.96
C ARG A 172 9.81 14.33 -1.93
N GLU A 173 9.40 13.31 -2.67
CA GLU A 173 8.31 13.40 -3.63
C GLU A 173 6.98 13.66 -2.92
N ASP A 174 6.74 12.94 -1.83
CA ASP A 174 5.53 13.09 -1.02
C ASP A 174 5.40 14.47 -0.40
N VAL A 175 6.51 15.03 0.13
CA VAL A 175 6.55 16.40 0.68
C VAL A 175 6.14 17.43 -0.37
N VAL A 176 6.71 17.32 -1.58
CA VAL A 176 6.45 18.25 -2.69
C VAL A 176 5.00 18.13 -3.16
N ASN A 177 4.49 16.90 -3.30
CA ASN A 177 3.14 16.64 -3.78
C ASN A 177 2.06 16.80 -2.69
N GLY A 178 2.47 16.93 -1.42
CA GLY A 178 1.56 17.00 -0.28
C GLY A 178 0.81 15.70 -0.06
N LEU A 179 1.50 14.56 -0.20
CA LEU A 179 0.95 13.22 0.03
C LEU A 179 1.17 12.78 1.49
N PRO A 180 0.32 11.88 2.03
CA PRO A 180 0.49 11.29 3.35
C PRO A 180 1.78 10.50 3.43
N ASN A 181 2.58 10.86 4.41
CA ASN A 181 3.87 10.24 4.65
C ASN A 181 4.15 10.32 6.15
N VAL A 182 4.57 9.21 6.76
CA VAL A 182 4.74 9.14 8.22
C VAL A 182 5.75 10.17 8.72
N LEU A 183 6.83 10.44 7.98
CA LEU A 183 7.82 11.46 8.37
C LEU A 183 7.22 12.86 8.30
N VAL A 184 6.44 13.17 7.27
CA VAL A 184 5.77 14.47 7.11
C VAL A 184 4.83 14.72 8.27
N MET A 185 4.01 13.72 8.62
CA MET A 185 3.09 13.81 9.74
C MET A 185 3.85 13.99 11.07
N CYS A 186 4.91 13.21 11.31
CA CYS A 186 5.75 13.36 12.49
C CYS A 186 6.39 14.76 12.59
N LEU A 187 6.98 15.25 11.50
CA LEU A 187 7.65 16.56 11.46
C LEU A 187 6.69 17.72 11.60
N SER A 188 5.48 17.59 11.04
CA SER A 188 4.45 18.61 11.15
C SER A 188 4.19 18.99 12.60
N SER A 189 4.25 18.04 13.54
CA SER A 189 4.02 18.31 14.97
C SER A 189 5.02 19.30 15.58
N ARG A 190 6.19 19.49 14.94
CA ARG A 190 7.31 20.28 15.47
C ARG A 190 7.62 21.53 14.65
N ILE A 191 7.53 21.43 13.33
CA ILE A 191 7.94 22.50 12.41
C ILE A 191 6.82 22.80 11.39
N ASP A 192 6.86 23.98 10.79
CA ASP A 192 5.90 24.37 9.75
C ASP A 192 6.18 23.63 8.41
N ARG A 193 5.15 23.57 7.57
CA ARG A 193 5.23 22.89 6.27
C ARG A 193 6.30 23.49 5.35
N GLY A 194 6.49 24.81 5.38
CA GLY A 194 7.51 25.48 4.57
C GLY A 194 8.91 24.98 4.92
N ARG A 195 9.21 24.86 6.23
CA ARG A 195 10.48 24.29 6.69
C ARG A 195 10.64 22.81 6.32
N ILE A 196 9.57 22.01 6.37
CA ILE A 196 9.61 20.59 5.95
C ILE A 196 9.99 20.48 4.46
N ILE A 197 9.39 21.32 3.60
CA ILE A 197 9.72 21.37 2.16
C ILE A 197 11.18 21.79 1.96
N GLN A 198 11.65 22.79 2.70
CA GLN A 198 13.03 23.24 2.62
C GLN A 198 14.01 22.12 3.01
N LEU A 199 13.75 21.40 4.09
CA LEU A 199 14.57 20.24 4.50
C LEU A 199 14.62 19.14 3.44
N ALA A 200 13.49 18.86 2.77
CA ALA A 200 13.44 17.88 1.68
C ALA A 200 14.30 18.31 0.46
N GLN A 201 14.34 19.61 0.18
CA GLN A 201 15.18 20.19 -0.87
C GLN A 201 16.67 20.16 -0.49
N GLU A 202 17.02 20.55 0.74
CA GLU A 202 18.40 20.48 1.25
C GLU A 202 18.97 19.05 1.14
N LEU A 203 18.20 18.04 1.54
CA LEU A 203 18.59 16.62 1.43
C LEU A 203 18.81 16.18 -0.03
N LYS A 204 18.04 16.73 -0.98
CA LYS A 204 18.24 16.45 -2.40
C LYS A 204 19.58 16.97 -2.88
N ASP A 205 19.93 18.19 -2.49
CA ASP A 205 21.15 18.87 -2.92
C ASP A 205 22.38 18.19 -2.30
N GLU A 206 22.31 17.76 -1.04
CA GLU A 206 23.35 16.97 -0.36
C GLU A 206 23.54 15.57 -0.99
N ALA A 207 22.46 14.87 -1.35
CA ALA A 207 22.54 13.57 -2.02
C ALA A 207 23.16 13.68 -3.42
N LEU A 208 22.82 14.73 -4.19
CA LEU A 208 23.41 15.00 -5.49
C LEU A 208 24.90 15.37 -5.37
N ALA A 209 25.28 16.14 -4.36
CA ALA A 209 26.68 16.45 -4.07
C ALA A 209 27.49 15.21 -3.68
N SER A 210 26.88 14.29 -2.93
CA SER A 210 27.51 13.04 -2.46
C SER A 210 27.66 12.00 -3.58
N GLN A 211 26.78 11.98 -4.58
CA GLN A 211 26.92 11.09 -5.75
C GLN A 211 28.12 11.46 -6.66
N ASN A 212 28.67 12.68 -6.52
CA ASN A 212 29.93 13.08 -7.17
C ASN A 212 31.18 12.61 -6.40
N ILE A 213 31.03 11.97 -5.23
CA ILE A 213 32.14 11.44 -4.43
C ILE A 213 31.88 9.96 -4.16
N ALA A 214 32.35 9.12 -5.09
CA ALA A 214 32.47 7.65 -4.98
C ALA A 214 31.22 6.87 -4.52
N ALA A 215 30.63 6.15 -5.47
CA ALA A 215 29.62 5.12 -5.23
C ALA A 215 30.07 4.09 -4.18
N SER A 216 29.34 3.99 -3.05
CA SER A 216 29.35 2.78 -2.22
C SER A 216 28.06 2.66 -1.39
N PRO A 217 27.62 1.42 -1.11
CA PRO A 217 26.23 1.05 -0.95
C PRO A 217 25.73 1.31 0.45
N THR A 218 24.64 2.05 0.62
CA THR A 218 23.52 1.69 1.52
C THR A 218 22.44 2.77 1.50
N LEU A 219 21.35 2.53 0.77
CA LEU A 219 20.13 3.32 0.90
C LEU A 219 19.64 3.33 2.36
N VAL A 220 19.85 2.24 3.11
CA VAL A 220 19.52 2.11 4.54
C VAL A 220 20.43 2.95 5.46
N LYS A 221 21.73 3.12 5.15
CA LYS A 221 22.61 4.04 5.89
C LYS A 221 22.33 5.49 5.51
N ALA A 222 22.00 5.78 4.25
CA ALA A 222 21.56 7.10 3.85
C ALA A 222 20.25 7.47 4.56
N ILE A 223 19.29 6.55 4.63
CA ILE A 223 18.03 6.73 5.37
C ILE A 223 18.27 6.90 6.88
N GLY A 224 19.11 6.06 7.50
CA GLY A 224 19.45 6.17 8.93
C GLY A 224 20.24 7.45 9.26
N HIS A 225 21.17 7.86 8.38
CA HIS A 225 21.91 9.11 8.49
C HIS A 225 20.97 10.31 8.32
N ASN A 226 20.08 10.28 7.33
CA ASN A 226 19.10 11.35 7.09
C ASN A 226 18.09 11.47 8.22
N CYS A 227 17.62 10.36 8.81
CA CYS A 227 16.75 10.40 9.99
C CYS A 227 17.47 11.00 11.20
N ASN A 228 18.73 10.62 11.44
CA ASN A 228 19.52 11.20 12.53
C ASN A 228 19.80 12.70 12.30
N LEU A 229 20.11 13.12 11.06
CA LEU A 229 20.29 14.53 10.71
C LEU A 229 19.01 15.34 10.90
N ILE A 230 17.85 14.79 10.51
CA ILE A 230 16.55 15.41 10.74
C ILE A 230 16.29 15.57 12.25
N VAL A 231 16.53 14.52 13.05
CA VAL A 231 16.36 14.57 14.52
C VAL A 231 17.32 15.57 15.16
N GLU A 232 18.59 15.59 14.77
CA GLU A 232 19.59 16.53 15.30
C GLU A 232 19.29 17.98 14.92
N ARG A 233 18.84 18.25 13.70
CA ARG A 233 18.49 19.62 13.25
C ARG A 233 17.23 20.13 13.94
N VAL A 234 16.21 19.27 14.11
CA VAL A 234 14.99 19.61 14.86
C VAL A 234 15.30 19.92 16.32
N ASN A 235 16.25 19.23 16.96
CA ASN A 235 16.62 19.49 18.35
C ASN A 235 17.52 20.73 18.56
N LYS A 236 18.05 21.31 17.48
CA LYS A 236 18.88 22.54 17.51
C LYS A 236 18.11 23.80 17.11
N SER A 237 16.85 23.65 16.70
CA SER A 237 15.92 24.73 16.30
C SER A 237 14.98 25.07 17.46
#